data_AF-A0A4S9CXJ9-F1
#
_entry.id   AF-A0A4S9CXJ9-F1
#
_cell.length_a   1.000
_cell.length_b   1.000
_cell.length_c   1.000
_cell.angle_alpha   90.00
_cell.angle_beta   90.00
_cell.angle_gamma   90.00
#
_symmetry.space_group_name_H-M   'P 1'
#
loop_
_entity.id
_entity.type
_entity.pdbx_description
1 polymer ?
#
loop_
_entity_poly.entity_id
_entity_poly.type
_entity_poly.pdbx_seq_one_letter_code
_entity_poly.pdbx_strand_id
1 'polypeptide(L)'
;MSDIIEQEQIDGQEHAEGTETSGSAVRRRSSFEGRETKRQPRSLPTRTLVAAQPTHSVSSRSSSNKNLAMADIKPELQGTQSLPPPSLPQLVAEQHVPIANNDKDSQRLIVVLSNASLETYKASSGGRGGAKDDKYSLLNSDEHIGVMRKMNRDISDARPDITHQCLLTLLDSPLNKAGKLQIYIHTAKGVLIEVSPTVRIPRTFKRFAGLMVQLLHRLSIRSTTSQEKLLKVIKNPITDHLPPNCRKVTLSFDASVVRVSDYIAELKPKESICVFVGAMAKGNDTFADEFKDDSISISNFSLSASVACSRFCHAAEEVWDVI
;
A
#
# COMPACT_ATOMS: atom_id res chain seq x y z
N MET A 1 -33.73 -17.15 -48.87
CA MET A 1 -32.72 -17.53 -47.86
C MET A 1 -32.96 -16.61 -46.68
N SER A 2 -34.06 -16.72 -45.92
CA SER A 2 -34.54 -17.89 -45.13
C SER A 2 -33.50 -18.21 -44.03
N ASP A 3 -33.70 -18.18 -42.72
CA ASP A 3 -34.85 -18.13 -41.77
C ASP A 3 -34.31 -17.59 -40.41
N ILE A 4 -34.99 -16.72 -39.64
CA ILE A 4 -35.89 -16.97 -38.49
C ILE A 4 -35.63 -18.27 -37.71
N ILE A 5 -35.19 -18.16 -36.45
CA ILE A 5 -35.38 -19.14 -35.35
C ILE A 5 -35.46 -18.31 -34.05
N GLU A 6 -36.64 -17.98 -33.50
CA GLU A 6 -37.58 -18.73 -32.64
C GLU A 6 -37.20 -18.85 -31.15
N GLN A 7 -38.17 -18.47 -30.32
CA GLN A 7 -38.25 -18.53 -28.86
C GLN A 7 -38.49 -19.96 -28.39
N GLU A 8 -38.02 -20.30 -27.19
CA GLU A 8 -38.70 -21.29 -26.34
C GLU A 8 -38.89 -20.72 -24.92
N GLN A 9 -40.15 -20.44 -24.61
CA GLN A 9 -40.75 -20.41 -23.29
C GLN A 9 -41.16 -21.85 -22.94
N ILE A 10 -40.91 -22.29 -21.72
CA ILE A 10 -41.64 -23.42 -21.13
C ILE A 10 -42.28 -22.89 -19.84
N ASP A 11 -43.61 -22.72 -19.92
CA ASP A 11 -44.54 -22.69 -18.80
C ASP A 11 -44.74 -24.11 -18.25
N GLY A 12 -44.98 -24.21 -16.94
CA GLY A 12 -45.22 -25.49 -16.28
C GLY A 12 -45.57 -25.42 -14.79
N GLN A 13 -46.74 -24.84 -14.49
CA GLN A 13 -47.71 -25.17 -13.42
C GLN A 13 -47.33 -25.12 -11.92
N GLU A 14 -47.90 -24.10 -11.26
CA GLU A 14 -48.88 -24.16 -10.15
C GLU A 14 -49.20 -25.53 -9.52
N HIS A 15 -49.22 -25.66 -8.18
CA HIS A 15 -50.32 -25.23 -7.30
C HIS A 15 -50.06 -25.62 -5.82
N ALA A 16 -50.47 -24.71 -4.92
CA ALA A 16 -51.13 -24.93 -3.61
C ALA A 16 -50.34 -25.70 -2.51
N GLU A 17 -50.37 -25.36 -1.22
CA GLU A 17 -51.41 -24.74 -0.41
C GLU A 17 -50.87 -24.51 1.03
N GLY A 18 -51.37 -23.48 1.73
CA GLY A 18 -51.53 -23.35 3.20
C GLY A 18 -50.32 -23.61 4.13
N THR A 19 -50.21 -23.05 5.33
CA THR A 19 -51.14 -22.28 6.15
C THR A 19 -50.31 -21.65 7.28
N GLU A 20 -50.80 -20.50 7.75
CA GLU A 20 -50.58 -19.82 9.04
C GLU A 20 -49.77 -20.54 10.14
N THR A 21 -48.91 -19.81 10.86
CA THR A 21 -49.18 -19.36 12.25
C THR A 21 -47.95 -18.73 12.95
N SER A 22 -48.18 -17.51 13.44
CA SER A 22 -47.79 -16.91 14.73
C SER A 22 -46.51 -17.30 15.50
N GLY A 23 -45.81 -16.25 15.97
CA GLY A 23 -45.10 -16.21 17.26
C GLY A 23 -43.61 -16.58 17.18
N SER A 24 -42.65 -15.89 17.78
CA SER A 24 -42.69 -14.88 18.83
C SER A 24 -41.41 -14.05 18.77
N ALA A 25 -41.57 -12.73 18.90
CA ALA A 25 -40.47 -11.80 19.13
C ALA A 25 -39.92 -11.98 20.55
N VAL A 26 -38.68 -12.46 20.68
CA VAL A 26 -37.92 -12.40 21.94
C VAL A 26 -36.86 -11.31 21.81
N ARG A 27 -37.26 -10.08 22.19
CA ARG A 27 -36.35 -9.00 22.52
C ARG A 27 -35.65 -9.33 23.83
N ARG A 28 -34.40 -9.80 23.78
CA ARG A 28 -33.52 -9.75 24.96
C ARG A 28 -32.82 -8.40 25.01
N ARG A 29 -33.33 -7.55 25.92
CA ARG A 29 -32.60 -6.40 26.46
C ARG A 29 -31.46 -6.92 27.34
N SER A 30 -30.23 -6.56 27.04
CA SER A 30 -29.13 -6.59 28.01
C SER A 30 -28.75 -5.16 28.33
N SER A 31 -29.21 -4.71 29.50
CA SER A 31 -28.80 -3.50 30.19
C SER A 31 -27.32 -3.56 30.55
N PHE A 32 -26.55 -2.59 30.06
CA PHE A 32 -25.15 -2.36 30.40
C PHE A 32 -25.13 -1.24 31.45
N GLU A 33 -24.93 -1.58 32.72
CA GLU A 33 -24.66 -0.61 33.77
C GLU A 33 -23.17 -0.25 33.79
N GLY A 34 -22.92 1.07 33.74
CA GLY A 34 -21.59 1.65 33.75
C GLY A 34 -20.93 1.62 35.13
N ARG A 35 -19.61 1.47 35.13
CA ARG A 35 -18.73 1.92 36.21
C ARG A 35 -17.63 2.79 35.61
N GLU A 36 -17.75 4.10 35.87
CA GLU A 36 -16.70 5.09 35.68
C GLU A 36 -15.55 4.84 36.67
N THR A 37 -14.31 4.81 36.17
CA THR A 37 -13.13 5.06 36.99
C THR A 37 -12.25 6.12 36.32
N LYS A 38 -12.26 7.32 36.92
CA LYS A 38 -11.37 8.46 36.66
C LYS A 38 -9.90 8.02 36.65
N ARG A 39 -9.15 8.34 35.59
CA ARG A 39 -7.68 8.41 35.60
C ARG A 39 -7.22 9.76 35.05
N GLN A 40 -6.44 10.46 35.87
CA GLN A 40 -5.80 11.74 35.55
C GLN A 40 -4.56 11.56 34.65
N PRO A 41 -4.21 12.53 33.80
CA PRO A 41 -3.07 12.45 32.89
C PRO A 41 -1.74 12.80 33.58
N ARG A 42 -0.69 11.99 33.33
CA ARG A 42 0.71 12.30 33.68
C ARG A 42 1.42 12.97 32.50
N SER A 43 2.04 14.11 32.78
CA SER A 43 2.86 14.92 31.87
C SER A 43 4.27 14.34 31.67
N LEU A 44 4.75 14.39 30.42
CA LEU A 44 6.13 14.08 30.01
C LEU A 44 7.03 15.32 30.15
N PRO A 45 8.30 15.19 30.59
CA PRO A 45 9.23 16.31 30.64
C PRO A 45 10.03 16.48 29.32
N THR A 46 10.07 17.74 28.88
CA THR A 46 10.89 18.32 27.81
C THR A 46 12.39 18.21 28.12
N ARG A 47 13.21 17.83 27.13
CA ARG A 47 14.68 17.84 27.24
C ARG A 47 15.29 18.83 26.24
N THR A 48 15.90 19.88 26.78
CA THR A 48 16.58 20.98 26.09
C THR A 48 18.01 20.60 25.70
N LEU A 49 18.44 21.04 24.51
CA LEU A 49 19.80 20.98 23.97
C LEU A 49 20.73 22.00 24.66
N VAL A 50 21.96 21.58 25.03
CA VAL A 50 23.06 22.49 25.39
C VAL A 50 24.35 22.03 24.71
N ALA A 51 25.03 22.98 24.08
CA ALA A 51 26.30 22.86 23.37
C ALA A 51 27.51 22.82 24.34
N ALA A 52 28.57 22.12 23.95
CA ALA A 52 29.84 22.09 24.67
C ALA A 52 31.00 22.49 23.73
N GLN A 53 31.80 23.47 24.16
CA GLN A 53 33.12 23.80 23.64
C GLN A 53 34.20 23.05 24.45
N PRO A 54 35.38 22.72 23.88
CA PRO A 54 36.54 22.31 24.66
C PRO A 54 37.59 23.42 24.80
N THR A 55 38.06 23.59 26.04
CA THR A 55 39.27 24.31 26.45
C THR A 55 40.41 23.34 26.75
N HIS A 56 41.62 23.91 26.93
CA HIS A 56 42.90 23.35 27.45
C HIS A 56 43.93 22.97 26.39
N SER A 57 45.24 23.21 26.57
CA SER A 57 46.03 24.07 27.48
C SER A 57 47.51 23.92 27.07
N VAL A 58 48.33 24.88 27.47
CA VAL A 58 49.71 25.17 27.05
C VAL A 58 50.75 24.40 27.87
N SER A 59 51.88 24.02 27.26
CA SER A 59 53.23 23.96 27.89
C SER A 59 54.31 23.66 26.84
N SER A 60 55.59 24.04 26.90
CA SER A 60 56.35 25.22 27.35
C SER A 60 57.85 24.91 27.08
N ARG A 61 58.64 25.93 26.71
CA ARG A 61 60.14 26.03 26.76
C ARG A 61 60.93 25.16 25.75
N SER A 62 62.06 25.58 25.17
CA SER A 62 63.12 26.49 25.65
C SER A 62 63.87 27.23 24.52
N SER A 63 64.42 28.38 24.89
CA SER A 63 65.22 29.37 24.16
C SER A 63 66.56 28.87 23.61
N SER A 64 67.08 29.51 22.54
CA SER A 64 68.29 30.36 22.61
C SER A 64 68.69 30.97 21.26
N ASN A 65 68.99 32.27 21.31
CA ASN A 65 69.39 33.17 20.23
C ASN A 65 70.71 32.81 19.53
N LYS A 66 70.78 33.03 18.21
CA LYS A 66 71.90 33.72 17.55
C LYS A 66 71.39 34.58 16.39
N ASN A 67 71.64 35.89 16.49
CA ASN A 67 71.45 36.90 15.45
C ASN A 67 72.37 36.61 14.26
N LEU A 68 71.85 36.65 13.02
CA LEU A 68 72.63 37.01 11.84
C LEU A 68 71.71 37.71 10.80
N ALA A 69 72.07 38.95 10.50
CA ALA A 69 71.87 39.75 9.29
C ALA A 69 70.53 39.72 8.51
N MET A 70 69.95 40.92 8.36
CA MET A 70 68.82 41.25 7.49
C MET A 70 69.13 40.94 6.01
N ALA A 71 68.20 40.25 5.36
CA ALA A 71 68.02 40.24 3.91
C ALA A 71 66.52 40.26 3.60
N ASP A 72 66.11 41.14 2.68
CA ASP A 72 64.74 41.32 2.19
C ASP A 72 64.10 40.00 1.74
N ILE A 73 63.03 39.58 2.43
CA ILE A 73 62.13 38.51 1.97
C ILE A 73 60.70 39.06 1.96
N LYS A 74 60.13 39.16 0.75
CA LYS A 74 58.73 39.51 0.50
C LYS A 74 57.81 38.54 1.25
N PRO A 75 56.73 38.99 1.91
CA PRO A 75 55.78 38.08 2.55
C PRO A 75 54.94 37.39 1.47
N GLU A 76 55.23 36.12 1.22
CA GLU A 76 54.38 35.23 0.43
C GLU A 76 53.17 34.84 1.30
N LEU A 77 52.00 35.42 0.98
CA LEU A 77 50.72 35.04 1.58
C LEU A 77 50.37 33.61 1.15
N GLN A 78 50.84 32.62 1.90
CA GLN A 78 50.39 31.23 1.77
C GLN A 78 48.94 31.14 2.23
N GLY A 79 48.02 31.17 1.27
CA GLY A 79 46.61 30.90 1.51
C GLY A 79 46.44 29.51 2.10
N THR A 80 45.76 29.42 3.24
CA THR A 80 45.36 28.14 3.83
C THR A 80 44.30 27.49 2.94
N GLN A 81 44.70 26.62 2.02
CA GLN A 81 43.76 25.73 1.36
C GLN A 81 43.25 24.74 2.42
N SER A 82 42.01 24.93 2.86
CA SER A 82 41.31 23.92 3.65
C SER A 82 41.05 22.71 2.76
N LEU A 83 41.40 21.52 3.25
CA LEU A 83 41.04 20.27 2.59
C LEU A 83 39.52 20.19 2.47
N PRO A 84 38.97 19.70 1.34
CA PRO A 84 37.55 19.45 1.24
C PRO A 84 37.12 18.48 2.35
N PRO A 85 35.92 18.65 2.93
CA PRO A 85 35.45 17.79 4.00
C PRO A 85 35.50 16.32 3.54
N PRO A 86 35.99 15.39 4.40
CA PRO A 86 36.00 13.99 4.06
C PRO A 86 34.58 13.55 3.72
N SER A 87 34.42 12.89 2.56
CA SER A 87 33.14 12.34 2.14
C SER A 87 32.64 11.38 3.21
N LEU A 88 31.52 11.71 3.83
CA LEU A 88 30.86 10.80 4.76
C LEU A 88 30.63 9.45 4.06
N PRO A 89 30.88 8.31 4.73
CA PRO A 89 30.54 7.02 4.16
C PRO A 89 29.05 7.03 3.83
N GLN A 90 28.75 6.95 2.54
CA GLN A 90 27.39 6.91 2.06
C GLN A 90 26.88 5.50 2.35
N LEU A 91 26.35 5.30 3.57
CA LEU A 91 25.55 4.13 3.92
C LEU A 91 24.26 4.21 3.09
N VAL A 92 24.37 3.85 1.81
CA VAL A 92 23.20 3.61 0.98
C VAL A 92 22.63 2.29 1.48
N ALA A 93 21.47 2.34 2.15
CA ALA A 93 20.74 1.13 2.45
C ALA A 93 20.51 0.38 1.13
N GLU A 94 21.18 -0.76 0.94
CA GLU A 94 21.03 -1.57 -0.25
C GLU A 94 19.63 -2.18 -0.26
N GLN A 95 18.82 -1.79 -1.23
CA GLN A 95 17.55 -2.46 -1.47
C GLN A 95 17.86 -3.81 -2.13
N HIS A 96 17.42 -4.90 -1.52
CA HIS A 96 17.64 -6.23 -2.08
C HIS A 96 16.93 -6.34 -3.43
N VAL A 97 17.54 -7.09 -4.35
CA VAL A 97 16.94 -7.33 -5.67
C VAL A 97 15.58 -8.01 -5.46
N PRO A 98 14.49 -7.45 -6.01
CA PRO A 98 13.18 -8.08 -5.90
C PRO A 98 13.19 -9.47 -6.54
N ILE A 99 12.49 -10.41 -5.93
CA ILE A 99 12.34 -11.76 -6.50
C ILE A 99 11.64 -11.64 -7.85
N ALA A 100 12.25 -12.21 -8.90
CA ALA A 100 11.66 -12.21 -10.23
C ALA A 100 10.32 -12.95 -10.25
N ASN A 101 9.37 -12.50 -11.06
CA ASN A 101 8.07 -13.17 -11.18
C ASN A 101 8.17 -14.62 -11.68
N ASN A 102 9.22 -14.95 -12.42
CA ASN A 102 9.46 -16.31 -12.93
C ASN A 102 10.05 -17.26 -11.89
N ASP A 103 10.61 -16.72 -10.79
CA ASP A 103 11.08 -17.54 -9.68
C ASP A 103 9.84 -18.11 -8.98
N LYS A 104 9.72 -19.43 -8.91
CA LYS A 104 8.55 -20.12 -8.35
C LYS A 104 8.84 -20.78 -6.99
N ASP A 105 10.09 -20.74 -6.54
CA ASP A 105 10.56 -21.45 -5.35
C ASP A 105 10.83 -20.53 -4.15
N SER A 106 11.12 -19.26 -4.41
CA SER A 106 11.40 -18.30 -3.33
C SER A 106 10.14 -17.92 -2.56
N GLN A 107 10.21 -18.08 -1.23
CA GLN A 107 9.15 -17.68 -0.31
C GLN A 107 9.00 -16.16 -0.30
N ARG A 108 7.76 -15.70 -0.46
CA ARG A 108 7.39 -14.28 -0.47
C ARG A 108 5.95 -14.07 -0.05
N LEU A 109 5.69 -12.84 0.39
CA LEU A 109 4.34 -12.34 0.66
C LEU A 109 3.82 -11.70 -0.62
N ILE A 110 2.67 -12.15 -1.09
CA ILE A 110 1.92 -11.50 -2.15
C ILE A 110 0.71 -10.83 -1.52
N VAL A 111 0.50 -9.55 -1.81
CA VAL A 111 -0.70 -8.82 -1.37
C VAL A 111 -1.51 -8.41 -2.58
N VAL A 112 -2.78 -8.83 -2.59
CA VAL A 112 -3.75 -8.49 -3.65
C VAL A 112 -4.78 -7.53 -3.08
N LEU A 113 -4.67 -6.26 -3.46
CA LEU A 113 -5.65 -5.23 -3.12
C LEU A 113 -6.89 -5.42 -3.99
N SER A 114 -7.93 -6.03 -3.42
CA SER A 114 -9.13 -6.49 -4.13
C SER A 114 -10.24 -5.44 -4.11
N ASN A 115 -11.07 -5.40 -5.16
CA ASN A 115 -12.12 -4.40 -5.36
C ASN A 115 -11.64 -2.95 -5.21
N ALA A 116 -10.42 -2.66 -5.66
CA ALA A 116 -9.86 -1.31 -5.60
C ALA A 116 -10.68 -0.33 -6.46
N SER A 117 -11.10 0.79 -5.87
CA SER A 117 -11.85 1.84 -6.56
C SER A 117 -10.93 2.72 -7.42
N LEU A 118 -10.38 2.16 -8.50
CA LEU A 118 -9.57 2.88 -9.48
C LEU A 118 -10.31 2.96 -10.82
N GLU A 119 -10.93 4.10 -11.07
CA GLU A 119 -11.70 4.35 -12.29
C GLU A 119 -11.45 5.76 -12.81
N THR A 120 -11.22 5.89 -14.11
CA THR A 120 -11.19 7.19 -14.76
C THR A 120 -12.59 7.61 -15.18
N TYR A 121 -12.87 8.90 -15.04
CA TYR A 121 -14.02 9.52 -15.68
C TYR A 121 -13.54 10.67 -16.58
N LYS A 122 -14.29 10.88 -17.65
CA LYS A 122 -14.06 11.98 -18.59
C LYS A 122 -14.83 13.20 -18.08
N ALA A 123 -14.11 14.22 -17.62
CA ALA A 123 -14.74 15.47 -17.24
C ALA A 123 -15.22 16.17 -18.51
N SER A 124 -16.54 16.22 -18.71
CA SER A 124 -17.12 17.08 -19.74
C SER A 124 -17.12 18.52 -19.20
N SER A 125 -16.04 19.26 -19.47
CA SER A 125 -16.04 20.70 -19.31
C SER A 125 -16.95 21.30 -20.39
N GLY A 126 -18.16 21.66 -20.02
CA GLY A 126 -19.12 22.38 -20.87
C GLY A 126 -18.70 23.84 -21.04
N GLY A 127 -17.61 24.09 -21.76
CA GLY A 127 -17.25 25.42 -22.24
C GLY A 127 -17.90 25.67 -23.60
N ARG A 128 -18.75 26.70 -23.69
CA ARG A 128 -19.18 27.25 -24.98
C ARG A 128 -17.94 27.73 -25.74
N GLY A 129 -17.59 27.04 -26.83
CA GLY A 129 -16.80 27.62 -27.93
C GLY A 129 -15.27 27.56 -27.83
N GLY A 130 -14.66 26.44 -27.43
CA GLY A 130 -13.20 26.25 -27.53
C GLY A 130 -12.83 24.77 -27.50
N ALA A 131 -11.71 24.40 -28.14
CA ALA A 131 -11.24 23.03 -28.35
C ALA A 131 -11.42 22.13 -27.12
N LYS A 132 -12.05 20.97 -27.34
CA LYS A 132 -12.52 20.05 -26.31
C LYS A 132 -11.34 19.22 -25.80
N ASP A 133 -10.51 19.79 -24.93
CA ASP A 133 -9.50 19.02 -24.21
C ASP A 133 -10.21 18.07 -23.24
N ASP A 134 -10.29 16.81 -23.64
CA ASP A 134 -10.86 15.75 -22.83
C ASP A 134 -10.00 15.53 -21.58
N LYS A 135 -10.37 16.20 -20.48
CA LYS A 135 -9.69 16.05 -19.20
C LYS A 135 -10.17 14.79 -18.49
N TYR A 136 -9.29 13.81 -18.38
CA TYR A 136 -9.53 12.61 -17.58
C TYR A 136 -9.11 12.85 -16.14
N SER A 137 -9.88 12.32 -15.20
CA SER A 137 -9.56 12.38 -13.77
C SER A 137 -9.99 11.08 -13.09
N LEU A 138 -9.34 10.74 -11.98
CA LEU A 138 -9.71 9.57 -11.19
C LEU A 138 -10.98 9.89 -10.40
N LEU A 139 -11.96 8.99 -10.43
CA LEU A 139 -13.20 9.15 -9.69
C LEU A 139 -12.91 9.15 -8.18
N ASN A 140 -13.49 10.12 -7.47
CA ASN A 140 -13.23 10.36 -6.05
C ASN A 140 -14.52 10.88 -5.38
N SER A 141 -14.82 10.38 -4.18
CA SER A 141 -15.99 10.76 -3.41
C SER A 141 -16.04 12.23 -3.05
N ASP A 142 -14.90 12.87 -2.82
CA ASP A 142 -14.86 14.25 -2.32
C ASP A 142 -15.01 15.28 -3.45
N GLU A 143 -14.38 15.05 -4.59
CA GLU A 143 -14.33 16.01 -5.71
C GLU A 143 -15.47 15.81 -6.71
N HIS A 144 -16.02 14.59 -6.83
CA HIS A 144 -16.86 14.19 -7.96
C HIS A 144 -18.28 13.76 -7.58
N ILE A 145 -18.80 14.27 -6.46
CA ILE A 145 -20.16 13.98 -5.95
C ILE A 145 -21.23 14.16 -7.03
N GLY A 146 -21.22 15.29 -7.74
CA GLY A 146 -22.21 15.60 -8.76
C GLY A 146 -22.16 14.68 -9.98
N VAL A 147 -20.97 14.17 -10.33
CA VAL A 147 -20.79 13.21 -11.43
C VAL A 147 -21.35 11.86 -11.03
N MET A 148 -21.06 11.39 -9.81
CA MET A 148 -21.56 10.11 -9.31
C MET A 148 -23.08 10.07 -9.19
N ARG A 149 -23.71 11.17 -8.74
CA ARG A 149 -25.18 11.30 -8.73
C ARG A 149 -25.78 11.16 -10.13
N LYS A 150 -25.15 11.76 -11.15
CA LYS A 150 -25.59 11.62 -12.55
C LYS A 150 -25.42 10.20 -13.09
N MET A 151 -24.41 9.48 -12.61
CA MET A 151 -24.17 8.08 -12.95
C MET A 151 -25.03 7.10 -12.12
N ASN A 152 -25.89 7.61 -11.23
CA ASN A 152 -26.69 6.83 -10.29
C ASN A 152 -25.85 5.81 -9.48
N ARG A 153 -24.66 6.24 -9.05
CA ARG A 153 -23.74 5.43 -8.24
C ARG A 153 -23.65 5.93 -6.82
N ASP A 154 -23.35 5.03 -5.90
CA ASP A 154 -23.09 5.39 -4.52
C ASP A 154 -21.81 6.24 -4.42
N ILE A 155 -21.95 7.37 -3.72
CA ILE A 155 -20.89 8.34 -3.49
C ILE A 155 -19.79 7.72 -2.61
N SER A 156 -20.16 6.81 -1.70
CA SER A 156 -19.20 6.21 -0.76
C SER A 156 -18.21 5.25 -1.39
N ASP A 157 -18.49 4.76 -2.59
CA ASP A 157 -17.71 3.66 -3.19
C ASP A 157 -16.45 4.17 -3.91
N ALA A 158 -16.45 5.44 -4.32
CA ALA A 158 -15.33 6.06 -5.03
C ALA A 158 -14.19 6.46 -4.06
N ARG A 159 -13.48 5.46 -3.52
CA ARG A 159 -12.43 5.63 -2.50
C ARG A 159 -11.04 5.15 -2.96
N PRO A 160 -10.46 5.78 -4.00
CA PRO A 160 -9.10 5.48 -4.46
C PRO A 160 -8.01 5.78 -3.41
N ASP A 161 -8.31 6.59 -2.40
CA ASP A 161 -7.42 6.92 -1.27
C ASP A 161 -7.08 5.70 -0.40
N ILE A 162 -8.00 4.72 -0.30
CA ILE A 162 -7.74 3.48 0.44
C ILE A 162 -6.60 2.70 -0.22
N THR A 163 -6.68 2.49 -1.54
CA THR A 163 -5.61 1.84 -2.30
C THR A 163 -4.30 2.63 -2.21
N HIS A 164 -4.37 3.96 -2.30
CA HIS A 164 -3.21 4.82 -2.17
C HIS A 164 -2.48 4.63 -0.84
N GLN A 165 -3.22 4.66 0.28
CA GLN A 165 -2.66 4.43 1.62
C GLN A 165 -2.07 3.04 1.76
N CYS A 166 -2.75 1.99 1.27
CA CYS A 166 -2.24 0.62 1.31
C CYS A 166 -0.92 0.49 0.55
N LEU A 167 -0.81 1.07 -0.66
CA LEU A 167 0.42 1.03 -1.45
C LEU A 167 1.58 1.74 -0.75
N LEU A 168 1.32 2.87 -0.08
CA LEU A 168 2.34 3.55 0.71
C LEU A 168 2.83 2.67 1.86
N THR A 169 1.91 2.07 2.62
CA THR A 169 2.24 1.15 3.71
C THR A 169 3.06 -0.05 3.22
N LEU A 170 2.63 -0.69 2.13
CA LEU A 170 3.27 -1.89 1.59
C LEU A 170 4.67 -1.59 1.02
N LEU A 171 4.82 -0.55 0.20
CA LEU A 171 6.11 -0.25 -0.46
C LEU A 171 7.17 0.32 0.48
N ASP A 172 6.75 0.88 1.61
CA ASP A 172 7.65 1.36 2.66
C ASP A 172 8.05 0.29 3.67
N SER A 173 7.37 -0.87 3.67
CA SER A 173 7.70 -1.96 4.60
C SER A 173 9.14 -2.45 4.42
N PRO A 174 9.86 -2.76 5.53
CA PRO A 174 11.12 -3.49 5.47
C PRO A 174 11.04 -4.74 4.58
N LEU A 175 9.91 -5.43 4.60
CA LEU A 175 9.67 -6.60 3.75
C LEU A 175 9.80 -6.32 2.24
N ASN A 176 9.33 -5.16 1.79
CA ASN A 176 9.52 -4.73 0.40
C ASN A 176 11.00 -4.41 0.10
N LYS A 177 11.71 -3.82 1.06
CA LYS A 177 13.15 -3.52 0.91
C LYS A 177 14.01 -4.77 0.90
N ALA A 178 13.57 -5.83 1.58
CA ALA A 178 14.14 -7.17 1.53
C ALA A 178 13.80 -7.96 0.26
N GLY A 179 12.98 -7.40 -0.65
CA GLY A 179 12.64 -8.04 -1.93
C GLY A 179 11.66 -9.22 -1.83
N LYS A 180 11.05 -9.43 -0.65
CA LYS A 180 10.12 -10.55 -0.36
C LYS A 180 8.64 -10.17 -0.48
N LEU A 181 8.32 -9.01 -1.05
CA LEU A 181 6.95 -8.51 -1.24
C LEU A 181 6.62 -8.38 -2.72
N GLN A 182 5.44 -8.89 -3.11
CA GLN A 182 4.82 -8.62 -4.41
C GLN A 182 3.43 -8.04 -4.20
N ILE A 183 3.05 -7.06 -5.02
CA ILE A 183 1.79 -6.34 -4.86
C ILE A 183 1.02 -6.38 -6.17
N TYR A 184 -0.25 -6.76 -6.07
CA TYR A 184 -1.22 -6.65 -7.16
C TYR A 184 -2.40 -5.80 -6.74
N ILE A 185 -3.00 -5.13 -7.70
CA ILE A 185 -4.23 -4.37 -7.50
C ILE A 185 -5.27 -4.95 -8.46
N HIS A 186 -6.36 -5.44 -7.90
CA HIS A 186 -7.52 -5.86 -8.66
C HIS A 186 -8.63 -4.84 -8.49
N THR A 187 -8.94 -4.09 -9.55
CA THR A 187 -9.94 -3.02 -9.48
C THR A 187 -11.35 -3.57 -9.48
N ALA A 188 -12.31 -2.80 -8.98
CA ALA A 188 -13.73 -3.15 -9.04
C ALA A 188 -14.27 -3.33 -10.48
N LYS A 189 -13.55 -2.84 -11.50
CA LYS A 189 -13.85 -3.06 -12.93
C LYS A 189 -13.14 -4.27 -13.54
N GLY A 190 -12.52 -5.13 -12.72
CA GLY A 190 -11.83 -6.33 -13.19
C GLY A 190 -10.49 -6.06 -13.86
N VAL A 191 -9.86 -4.90 -13.64
CA VAL A 191 -8.52 -4.62 -14.17
C VAL A 191 -7.49 -5.11 -13.16
N LEU A 192 -6.60 -6.01 -13.60
CA LEU A 192 -5.50 -6.50 -12.78
C LEU A 192 -4.21 -5.72 -13.09
N ILE A 193 -3.61 -5.16 -12.05
CA ILE A 193 -2.40 -4.34 -12.14
C ILE A 193 -1.31 -5.00 -11.30
N GLU A 194 -0.16 -5.21 -11.93
CA GLU A 194 1.09 -5.59 -11.30
C GLU A 194 1.88 -4.34 -10.90
N VAL A 195 2.39 -4.34 -9.67
CA VAL A 195 3.17 -3.23 -9.10
C VAL A 195 4.61 -3.68 -8.87
N SER A 196 5.58 -3.02 -9.51
CA SER A 196 6.99 -3.31 -9.31
C SER A 196 7.44 -2.87 -7.91
N PRO A 197 8.18 -3.69 -7.15
CA PRO A 197 8.71 -3.35 -5.82
C PRO A 197 9.63 -2.11 -5.80
N THR A 198 10.18 -1.71 -6.96
CA THR A 198 11.05 -0.54 -7.12
C THR A 198 10.28 0.77 -7.33
N VAL A 199 8.96 0.69 -7.56
CA VAL A 199 8.15 1.89 -7.83
C VAL A 199 8.09 2.82 -6.63
N ARG A 200 8.23 4.13 -6.89
CA ARG A 200 8.00 5.17 -5.89
C ARG A 200 6.62 5.79 -6.10
N ILE A 201 5.65 5.36 -5.30
CA ILE A 201 4.29 5.92 -5.37
C ILE A 201 4.27 7.35 -4.84
N PRO A 202 3.65 8.32 -5.55
CA PRO A 202 3.54 9.68 -5.07
C PRO A 202 2.82 9.76 -3.72
N ARG A 203 3.43 10.44 -2.73
CA ARG A 203 2.84 10.61 -1.39
C ARG A 203 1.58 11.46 -1.36
N THR A 204 1.44 12.38 -2.31
CA THR A 204 0.25 13.25 -2.41
C THR A 204 -0.80 12.58 -3.28
N PHE A 205 -2.04 12.52 -2.79
CA PHE A 205 -3.14 11.88 -3.50
C PHE A 205 -3.36 12.43 -4.93
N LYS A 206 -3.30 13.75 -5.13
CA LYS A 206 -3.46 14.37 -6.46
C LYS A 206 -2.48 13.86 -7.53
N ARG A 207 -1.21 13.62 -7.14
CA ARG A 207 -0.20 13.05 -8.04
C ARG A 207 -0.43 11.56 -8.28
N PHE A 208 -0.84 10.83 -7.25
CA PHE A 208 -1.24 9.43 -7.38
C PHE A 208 -2.42 9.28 -8.35
N ALA A 209 -3.45 10.12 -8.24
CA ALA A 209 -4.59 10.12 -9.13
C ALA A 209 -4.18 10.32 -10.60
N GLY A 210 -3.31 11.30 -10.88
CA GLY A 210 -2.76 11.51 -12.23
C GLY A 210 -1.98 10.31 -12.77
N LEU A 211 -1.18 9.66 -11.92
CA LEU A 211 -0.43 8.44 -12.27
C LEU A 211 -1.37 7.27 -12.60
N MET A 212 -2.44 7.08 -11.82
CA MET A 212 -3.43 6.02 -12.08
C MET A 212 -4.23 6.27 -13.35
N VAL A 213 -4.60 7.53 -13.64
CA VAL A 213 -5.22 7.89 -14.92
C VAL A 213 -4.30 7.54 -16.08
N GLN A 214 -3.02 7.89 -15.99
CA GLN A 214 -2.03 7.56 -17.01
C GLN A 214 -1.87 6.04 -17.18
N LEU A 215 -1.84 5.29 -16.08
CA LEU A 215 -1.74 3.83 -16.09
C LEU A 215 -2.94 3.19 -16.79
N LEU A 216 -4.16 3.61 -16.45
CA LEU A 216 -5.38 3.05 -17.05
C LEU A 216 -5.50 3.39 -18.54
N HIS A 217 -4.94 4.52 -19.00
CA HIS A 217 -4.94 4.88 -20.42
C HIS A 217 -3.84 4.19 -21.22
N ARG A 218 -2.62 4.08 -20.67
CA ARG A 218 -1.45 3.53 -21.39
C ARG A 218 -1.18 2.06 -21.10
N LEU A 219 -1.94 1.46 -20.17
CA LEU A 219 -1.81 0.09 -19.66
C LEU A 219 -0.45 -0.24 -19.01
N SER A 220 0.51 0.68 -19.03
CA SER A 220 1.79 0.55 -18.35
C SER A 220 2.44 1.90 -18.09
N ILE A 221 3.23 1.95 -17.02
CA ILE A 221 4.11 3.07 -16.67
C ILE A 221 5.53 2.53 -16.65
N ARG A 222 6.45 3.24 -17.31
CA ARG A 222 7.88 2.91 -17.35
C ARG A 222 8.67 3.88 -16.48
N SER A 223 9.83 3.43 -16.02
CA SER A 223 10.80 4.32 -15.39
C SER A 223 11.27 5.39 -16.39
N THR A 224 11.63 6.58 -15.89
CA THR A 224 12.26 7.63 -16.68
C THR A 224 13.74 7.34 -16.92
N THR A 225 14.35 6.56 -16.02
CA THR A 225 15.79 6.27 -16.01
C THR A 225 16.10 4.91 -16.64
N SER A 226 15.13 3.99 -16.66
CA SER A 226 15.25 2.62 -17.17
C SER A 226 14.07 2.25 -18.06
N GLN A 227 14.23 1.25 -18.93
CA GLN A 227 13.12 0.72 -19.74
C GLN A 227 12.15 -0.18 -18.97
N GLU A 228 12.43 -0.46 -17.70
CA GLU A 228 11.61 -1.28 -16.81
C GLU A 228 10.18 -0.72 -16.66
N LYS A 229 9.19 -1.62 -16.68
CA LYS A 229 7.78 -1.27 -16.40
C LYS A 229 7.57 -1.32 -14.90
N LEU A 230 7.24 -0.17 -14.31
CA LEU A 230 7.00 -0.02 -12.87
C LEU A 230 5.56 -0.39 -12.48
N LEU A 231 4.60 -0.11 -13.36
CA LEU A 231 3.20 -0.48 -13.20
C LEU A 231 2.73 -1.05 -14.54
N LYS A 232 2.00 -2.16 -14.50
CA LYS A 232 1.56 -2.84 -15.72
C LYS A 232 0.20 -3.47 -15.50
N VAL A 233 -0.72 -3.22 -16.42
CA VAL A 233 -1.97 -3.98 -16.51
C VAL A 233 -1.65 -5.36 -17.09
N ILE A 234 -2.07 -6.40 -16.39
CA ILE A 234 -1.88 -7.81 -16.73
C ILE A 234 -3.23 -8.49 -16.97
N LYS A 235 -3.20 -9.67 -17.60
CA LYS A 235 -4.41 -10.45 -17.87
C LYS A 235 -4.89 -11.16 -16.61
N ASN A 236 -6.21 -11.25 -16.45
CA ASN A 236 -6.84 -12.13 -15.47
C ASN A 236 -6.74 -13.60 -15.92
N PRO A 237 -6.87 -14.57 -14.99
CA PRO A 237 -7.03 -14.42 -13.53
C PRO A 237 -5.72 -14.15 -12.78
N ILE A 238 -5.82 -13.70 -11.53
CA ILE A 238 -4.64 -13.49 -10.65
C ILE A 238 -3.87 -14.79 -10.39
N THR A 239 -4.55 -15.93 -10.38
CA THR A 239 -3.96 -17.25 -10.13
C THR A 239 -2.84 -17.61 -11.09
N ASP A 240 -2.87 -17.10 -12.33
CA ASP A 240 -1.87 -17.37 -13.36
C ASP A 240 -0.52 -16.69 -13.06
N HIS A 241 -0.54 -15.66 -12.21
CA HIS A 241 0.64 -14.87 -11.84
C HIS A 241 1.18 -15.23 -10.45
N LEU A 242 0.49 -16.10 -9.71
CA LEU A 242 0.93 -16.56 -8.41
C LEU A 242 1.89 -17.76 -8.54
N PRO A 243 2.83 -17.93 -7.60
CA PRO A 243 3.66 -19.14 -7.56
C PRO A 243 2.79 -20.40 -7.35
N PRO A 244 3.23 -21.57 -7.83
CA PRO A 244 2.45 -22.81 -7.76
C PRO A 244 2.21 -23.27 -6.30
N ASN A 245 3.20 -23.10 -5.42
CA ASN A 245 3.09 -23.38 -4.00
C ASN A 245 2.75 -22.09 -3.25
N CYS A 246 1.48 -21.67 -3.34
CA CYS A 246 1.03 -20.43 -2.72
C CYS A 246 -0.30 -20.61 -2.00
N ARG A 247 -0.28 -20.44 -0.67
CA ARG A 247 -1.48 -20.40 0.15
C ARG A 247 -2.22 -19.09 -0.07
N LYS A 248 -3.50 -19.17 -0.41
CA LYS A 248 -4.36 -18.03 -0.77
C LYS A 248 -5.32 -17.79 0.38
N VAL A 249 -5.18 -16.65 1.07
CA VAL A 249 -5.98 -16.32 2.24
C VAL A 249 -6.68 -14.98 2.04
N THR A 250 -7.95 -14.91 2.42
CA THR A 250 -8.71 -13.65 2.46
C THR A 250 -8.78 -13.13 3.88
N LEU A 251 -8.54 -11.84 4.06
CA LEU A 251 -8.80 -11.18 5.33
C LEU A 251 -10.28 -10.83 5.41
N SER A 252 -10.97 -11.39 6.40
CA SER A 252 -12.36 -11.07 6.67
C SER A 252 -12.60 -10.87 8.16
N PHE A 253 -13.46 -9.93 8.50
CA PHE A 253 -13.81 -9.65 9.90
C PHE A 253 -14.65 -10.77 10.52
N ASP A 254 -15.51 -11.41 9.73
CA ASP A 254 -16.45 -12.44 10.20
C ASP A 254 -15.80 -13.82 10.39
N ALA A 255 -14.52 -13.96 10.01
CA ALA A 255 -13.76 -15.19 10.13
C ALA A 255 -13.15 -15.38 11.54
N SER A 256 -12.66 -16.59 11.81
CA SER A 256 -11.97 -16.91 13.06
C SER A 256 -10.72 -16.06 13.23
N VAL A 257 -10.54 -15.49 14.42
CA VAL A 257 -9.38 -14.65 14.73
C VAL A 257 -8.14 -15.52 14.95
N VAL A 258 -7.09 -15.24 14.20
CA VAL A 258 -5.80 -15.92 14.28
C VAL A 258 -4.67 -14.94 14.58
N ARG A 259 -3.59 -15.44 15.19
CA ARG A 259 -2.35 -14.70 15.28
C ARG A 259 -1.59 -14.86 13.98
N VAL A 260 -1.26 -13.74 13.33
CA VAL A 260 -0.67 -13.76 11.99
C VAL A 260 0.72 -14.38 11.98
N SER A 261 1.54 -14.15 13.01
CA SER A 261 2.87 -14.76 13.10
C SER A 261 2.81 -16.28 13.18
N ASP A 262 1.93 -16.84 14.01
CA ASP A 262 1.70 -18.29 14.09
C ASP A 262 1.23 -18.84 12.74
N TYR A 263 0.28 -18.16 12.09
CA TYR A 263 -0.24 -18.56 10.78
C TYR A 263 0.82 -18.57 9.66
N ILE A 264 1.75 -17.61 9.67
CA ILE A 264 2.87 -17.57 8.70
C ILE A 264 3.92 -18.62 9.06
N ALA A 265 4.15 -18.91 10.35
CA ALA A 265 5.10 -19.93 10.79
C ALA A 265 4.67 -21.36 10.42
N GLU A 266 3.36 -21.59 10.21
CA GLU A 266 2.80 -22.86 9.73
C GLU A 266 3.00 -23.11 8.23
N LEU A 267 3.55 -22.15 7.48
CA LEU A 267 3.86 -22.33 6.05
C LEU A 267 4.96 -23.37 5.86
N LYS A 268 4.79 -24.25 4.88
CA LYS A 268 5.82 -25.23 4.50
C LYS A 268 7.06 -24.53 3.94
N PRO A 269 8.22 -25.19 3.97
CA PRO A 269 9.40 -24.67 3.28
C PRO A 269 9.09 -24.40 1.80
N LYS A 270 9.48 -23.22 1.30
CA LYS A 270 9.19 -22.74 -0.07
C LYS A 270 7.71 -22.47 -0.40
N GLU A 271 6.82 -22.50 0.60
CA GLU A 271 5.42 -22.08 0.43
C GLU A 271 5.34 -20.55 0.55
N SER A 272 4.85 -19.91 -0.51
CA SER A 272 4.51 -18.49 -0.51
C SER A 272 3.10 -18.28 0.05
N ILE A 273 2.79 -17.06 0.47
CA ILE A 273 1.46 -16.71 0.95
C ILE A 273 0.92 -15.51 0.17
N CYS A 274 -0.31 -15.64 -0.33
CA CYS A 274 -1.05 -14.60 -1.03
C CYS A 274 -2.22 -14.16 -0.17
N VAL A 275 -2.22 -12.89 0.23
CA VAL A 275 -3.25 -12.29 1.07
C VAL A 275 -4.12 -11.36 0.23
N PHE A 276 -5.41 -11.65 0.18
CA PHE A 276 -6.40 -10.78 -0.44
C PHE A 276 -6.95 -9.81 0.60
N VAL A 277 -6.80 -8.52 0.32
CA VAL A 277 -7.24 -7.42 1.20
C VAL A 277 -8.25 -6.56 0.45
N GLY A 278 -9.45 -6.36 1.00
CA GLY A 278 -10.47 -5.50 0.42
C GLY A 278 -10.05 -4.03 0.44
N ALA A 279 -9.71 -3.47 -0.72
CA ALA A 279 -9.38 -2.06 -0.91
C ALA A 279 -10.61 -1.23 -1.28
N MET A 280 -11.70 -1.44 -0.53
CA MET A 280 -13.01 -0.82 -0.74
C MET A 280 -13.50 -0.12 0.54
N ALA A 281 -14.46 0.79 0.39
CA ALA A 281 -15.02 1.54 1.52
C ALA A 281 -15.92 0.67 2.42
N LYS A 282 -16.70 -0.19 1.77
CA LYS A 282 -17.66 -1.12 2.35
C LYS A 282 -17.93 -2.23 1.34
N GLY A 283 -18.38 -3.37 1.82
CA GLY A 283 -18.71 -4.52 0.98
C GLY A 283 -18.44 -5.81 1.73
N ASN A 284 -18.85 -6.92 1.11
CA ASN A 284 -18.58 -8.24 1.65
C ASN A 284 -17.20 -8.71 1.19
N ASP A 285 -16.56 -9.54 2.00
CA ASP A 285 -15.22 -10.08 1.72
C ASP A 285 -15.22 -11.29 0.77
N THR A 286 -16.14 -11.30 -0.20
CA THR A 286 -16.35 -12.43 -1.14
C THR A 286 -15.52 -12.32 -2.43
N PHE A 287 -14.64 -11.32 -2.51
CA PHE A 287 -13.90 -10.96 -3.74
C PHE A 287 -12.86 -11.98 -4.21
N ALA A 288 -12.54 -12.97 -3.37
CA ALA A 288 -11.58 -14.03 -3.68
C ALA A 288 -12.13 -15.43 -3.39
N ASP A 289 -13.45 -15.59 -3.22
CA ASP A 289 -14.08 -16.88 -2.87
C ASP A 289 -13.80 -17.98 -3.89
N GLU A 290 -13.62 -17.61 -5.16
CA GLU A 290 -13.30 -18.55 -6.24
C GLU A 290 -11.86 -19.08 -6.17
N PHE A 291 -10.95 -18.38 -5.48
CA PHE A 291 -9.51 -18.67 -5.51
C PHE A 291 -8.88 -18.84 -4.12
N LYS A 292 -9.60 -18.53 -3.03
CA LYS A 292 -9.06 -18.60 -1.68
C LYS A 292 -9.09 -20.03 -1.13
N ASP A 293 -8.07 -20.38 -0.37
CA ASP A 293 -8.02 -21.62 0.40
C ASP A 293 -8.68 -21.43 1.77
N ASP A 294 -8.52 -20.24 2.37
CA ASP A 294 -9.02 -19.94 3.72
C ASP A 294 -9.43 -18.47 3.88
N SER A 295 -10.23 -18.17 4.90
CA SER A 295 -10.58 -16.83 5.36
C SER A 295 -10.26 -16.69 6.84
N ILE A 296 -9.46 -15.69 7.18
CA ILE A 296 -9.02 -15.45 8.56
C ILE A 296 -9.31 -14.01 8.98
N SER A 297 -9.53 -13.83 10.29
CA SER A 297 -9.54 -12.52 10.92
C SER A 297 -8.24 -12.32 11.70
N ILE A 298 -7.72 -11.09 11.73
CA ILE A 298 -6.45 -10.77 12.40
C ILE A 298 -6.64 -9.85 13.62
N SER A 299 -7.90 -9.61 13.99
CA SER A 299 -8.29 -8.70 15.05
C SER A 299 -9.75 -8.91 15.43
N ASN A 300 -10.08 -8.78 16.72
CA ASN A 300 -11.46 -8.69 17.20
C ASN A 300 -12.16 -7.37 16.82
N PHE A 301 -11.44 -6.44 16.19
CA PHE A 301 -11.93 -5.14 15.73
C PHE A 301 -11.81 -5.04 14.21
N SER A 302 -12.77 -4.38 13.57
CA SER A 302 -12.70 -4.02 12.16
C SER A 302 -11.49 -3.13 11.89
N LEU A 303 -10.67 -3.50 10.90
CA LEU A 303 -9.45 -2.78 10.56
C LEU A 303 -9.61 -2.07 9.22
N SER A 304 -8.88 -0.96 9.04
CA SER A 304 -8.68 -0.41 7.70
C SER A 304 -7.77 -1.33 6.89
N ALA A 305 -7.93 -1.32 5.57
CA ALA A 305 -7.10 -2.13 4.67
C ALA A 305 -5.59 -1.89 4.85
N SER A 306 -5.18 -0.64 5.09
CA SER A 306 -3.78 -0.27 5.33
C SER A 306 -3.24 -0.84 6.65
N VAL A 307 -4.03 -0.81 7.74
CA VAL A 307 -3.64 -1.42 9.02
C VAL A 307 -3.56 -2.93 8.90
N ALA A 308 -4.48 -3.55 8.16
CA ALA A 308 -4.44 -4.98 7.90
C ALA A 308 -3.18 -5.38 7.11
N CYS A 309 -2.82 -4.61 6.07
CA CYS A 309 -1.56 -4.78 5.33
C CYS A 309 -0.34 -4.65 6.25
N SER A 310 -0.28 -3.60 7.08
CA SER A 310 0.84 -3.37 8.01
C SER A 310 1.02 -4.51 9.01
N ARG A 311 -0.07 -5.00 9.61
CA ARG A 311 -0.01 -6.14 10.55
C ARG A 311 0.52 -7.40 9.89
N PHE A 312 0.12 -7.66 8.65
CA PHE A 312 0.58 -8.83 7.91
C PHE A 312 2.06 -8.70 7.53
N CYS A 313 2.49 -7.52 7.09
CA CYS A 313 3.91 -7.23 6.83
C CYS A 313 4.76 -7.43 8.09
N HIS A 314 4.36 -6.82 9.22
CA HIS A 314 5.14 -6.94 10.46
C HIS A 314 5.26 -8.39 10.94
N ALA A 315 4.18 -9.18 10.84
CA ALA A 315 4.23 -10.59 11.20
C ALA A 315 5.14 -11.40 10.27
N ALA A 316 5.12 -11.12 8.96
CA ALA A 316 6.01 -11.75 8.00
C ALA A 316 7.47 -11.34 8.25
N GLU A 317 7.72 -10.08 8.61
CA GLU A 317 9.04 -9.56 8.97
C GLU A 317 9.60 -10.28 10.20
N GLU A 318 8.78 -10.45 11.24
CA GLU A 318 9.16 -11.19 12.46
C GLU A 318 9.49 -12.66 12.16
N VAL A 319 8.64 -13.36 11.39
CA VAL A 319 8.83 -14.79 11.10
C VAL A 319 9.99 -15.05 10.13
N TRP A 320 10.27 -14.12 9.22
CA TRP A 320 11.33 -14.25 8.22
C TRP A 320 12.63 -13.51 8.59
N ASP A 321 12.73 -13.03 9.84
CA ASP A 321 13.90 -12.33 10.40
C ASP A 321 14.34 -11.13 9.54
N VAL A 322 13.38 -10.31 9.13
CA VAL A 322 13.61 -9.04 8.41
C VAL A 322 13.50 -7.89 9.41
N ILE A 323 14.60 -7.17 9.61
CA ILE A 323 14.76 -6.11 10.63
C ILE A 323 14.90 -4.73 9.99
#